data_AF-A0A9D7QCG2-F1
#
_entry.id   AF-A0A9D7QCG2-F1
#
_cell.length_a   1.000
_cell.length_b   1.000
_cell.length_c   1.000
_cell.angle_alpha   90.00
_cell.angle_beta   90.00
_cell.angle_gamma   90.00
#
_symmetry.space_group_name_H-M   'P 1'
#
loop_
_entity.id
_entity.type
_entity.pdbx_description
1 polymer ?
#
loop_
_entity_poly.entity_id
_entity_poly.type
_entity_poly.pdbx_seq_one_letter_code
_entity_poly.pdbx_strand_id
1 'polypeptide(L)'
;MFSLRLEVMGTTPRIWRRLLVRESMWLSRLHDTIQILFDWFDYQTHVFSLDDLRFGNPVKNDTLVIEDDRDVTLSDLDMGQRHGLVYHYDFGEAWQVDIHVEKTLTVEKGVRYPACIAGERMGPPEDCGGLEAFHDMLACIKEPETDLGREWIEWLGPDYHPEVCDLAKINQALRKLGK
;
A
#
# COMPACT_ATOMS: atom_id res chain seq x y z
N MET A 1 14.09 -6.47 -12.68
CA MET A 1 13.49 -5.47 -11.75
C MET A 1 12.06 -5.27 -12.19
N PHE A 2 11.13 -5.07 -11.27
CA PHE A 2 9.75 -4.71 -11.61
C PHE A 2 9.49 -3.22 -11.35
N SER A 3 8.76 -2.60 -12.27
CA SER A 3 8.00 -1.39 -12.02
C SER A 3 6.58 -1.82 -11.65
N LEU A 4 6.27 -1.76 -10.36
CA LEU A 4 4.95 -2.07 -9.84
C LEU A 4 4.08 -0.81 -9.82
N ARG A 5 2.82 -0.97 -10.18
CA ARG A 5 1.75 -0.02 -9.89
C ARG A 5 0.97 -0.56 -8.70
N LEU A 6 0.81 0.28 -7.69
CA LEU A 6 0.02 0.00 -6.49
C LEU A 6 -1.13 1.00 -6.43
N GLU A 7 -2.37 0.54 -6.30
CA GLU A 7 -3.56 1.40 -6.28
C GLU A 7 -4.50 0.99 -5.14
N VAL A 8 -4.87 1.96 -4.29
CA VAL A 8 -5.82 1.71 -3.19
C VAL A 8 -7.21 1.57 -3.79
N MET A 9 -7.79 0.38 -3.69
CA MET A 9 -9.03 0.01 -4.36
C MET A 9 -10.22 0.83 -3.83
N GLY A 10 -11.14 1.17 -4.73
CA GLY A 10 -12.38 1.89 -4.40
C GLY A 10 -12.21 3.39 -4.13
N THR A 11 -10.98 3.90 -4.00
CA THR A 11 -10.75 5.32 -3.71
C THR A 11 -11.16 6.22 -4.89
N THR A 12 -11.97 7.24 -4.59
CA THR A 12 -12.32 8.29 -5.55
C THR A 12 -12.14 9.66 -4.88
N PRO A 13 -11.19 10.49 -5.35
CA PRO A 13 -10.30 10.25 -6.49
C PRO A 13 -9.20 9.22 -6.21
N ARG A 14 -8.56 8.67 -7.26
CA ARG A 14 -7.64 7.53 -7.17
C ARG A 14 -6.38 7.84 -6.37
N ILE A 15 -6.00 6.92 -5.47
CA ILE A 15 -4.74 6.98 -4.70
C ILE A 15 -3.82 5.85 -5.16
N TRP A 16 -2.60 6.19 -5.59
CA TRP A 16 -1.69 5.21 -6.18
C TRP A 16 -0.21 5.56 -6.06
N ARG A 17 0.64 4.54 -6.24
CA ARG A 17 2.11 4.65 -6.27
C ARG A 17 2.71 3.83 -7.40
N ARG A 18 3.85 4.27 -7.93
CA ARG A 18 4.71 3.50 -8.83
C ARG A 18 6.03 3.21 -8.14
N LEU A 19 6.32 1.93 -7.98
CA LEU A 19 7.41 1.43 -7.16
C LEU A 19 8.38 0.61 -8.01
N LEU A 20 9.67 0.93 -7.92
CA LEU A 20 10.73 0.10 -8.48
C LEU A 20 11.25 -0.86 -7.41
N VAL A 21 11.21 -2.16 -7.71
CA VAL A 21 11.62 -3.23 -6.79
C VAL A 21 12.48 -4.28 -7.49
N ARG A 22 13.35 -4.92 -6.72
CA ARG A 22 14.05 -6.14 -7.18
C ARG A 22 13.05 -7.28 -7.24
N GLU A 23 13.20 -8.17 -8.23
CA GLU A 23 12.35 -9.37 -8.36
C GLU A 23 12.56 -10.31 -7.17
N SER A 24 13.78 -10.32 -6.62
CA SER A 24 14.12 -11.07 -5.40
C SER A 24 13.63 -10.42 -4.10
N MET A 25 12.73 -9.44 -4.16
CA MET A 25 12.16 -8.83 -2.96
C MET A 25 11.15 -9.81 -2.34
N TRP A 26 11.32 -10.09 -1.05
CA TRP A 26 10.37 -10.87 -0.25
C TRP A 26 9.03 -10.13 -0.13
N LEU A 27 7.93 -10.87 -0.02
CA LEU A 27 6.60 -10.27 0.16
C LEU A 27 6.47 -9.54 1.49
N SER A 28 7.07 -10.04 2.58
CA SER A 28 7.15 -9.31 3.85
C SER A 28 7.79 -7.92 3.69
N ARG A 29 8.84 -7.84 2.87
CA ARG A 29 9.51 -6.58 2.55
C ARG A 29 8.65 -5.66 1.67
N LEU A 30 7.80 -6.24 0.81
CA LEU A 30 6.80 -5.48 0.05
C LEU A 30 5.71 -4.93 0.98
N HIS A 31 5.28 -5.70 1.98
CA HIS A 31 4.35 -5.24 3.01
C HIS A 31 4.91 -4.00 3.76
N ASP A 32 6.14 -4.07 4.30
CA ASP A 32 6.80 -2.92 4.94
C ASP A 32 6.83 -1.69 4.01
N THR A 33 7.01 -1.93 2.72
CA THR A 33 7.06 -0.89 1.70
C THR A 33 5.68 -0.27 1.50
N ILE A 34 4.61 -1.07 1.43
CA ILE A 34 3.23 -0.60 1.30
C ILE A 34 2.82 0.26 2.50
N GLN A 35 3.17 -0.15 3.72
CA GLN A 35 2.92 0.62 4.93
C GLN A 35 3.51 2.04 4.80
N ILE A 36 4.77 2.15 4.38
CA ILE A 36 5.43 3.44 4.16
C ILE A 36 4.81 4.24 2.99
N LEU A 37 4.40 3.57 1.92
CA LEU A 37 3.86 4.21 0.72
C LEU A 37 2.57 4.98 0.99
N PHE A 38 1.76 4.50 1.93
CA PHE A 38 0.46 5.07 2.28
C PHE A 38 0.42 5.71 3.67
N ASP A 39 1.56 5.81 4.36
CA ASP A 39 1.72 6.40 5.71
C ASP A 39 0.86 5.67 6.77
N TRP A 40 0.82 4.34 6.65
CA TRP A 40 0.21 3.43 7.61
C TRP A 40 1.22 2.97 8.66
N PHE A 41 0.70 2.38 9.72
CA PHE A 41 1.37 2.20 10.99
C PHE A 41 1.70 0.75 11.35
N ASP A 42 1.21 -0.22 10.58
CA ASP A 42 1.57 -1.64 10.69
C ASP A 42 1.20 -2.30 12.03
N TYR A 43 -0.06 -2.16 12.45
CA TYR A 43 -0.58 -2.78 13.68
C TYR A 43 -1.61 -3.90 13.42
N GLN A 44 -2.02 -4.10 12.17
CA GLN A 44 -3.01 -5.10 11.77
C GLN A 44 -2.37 -6.23 10.95
N THR A 45 -3.11 -7.33 10.79
CA THR A 45 -2.68 -8.44 9.94
C THR A 45 -2.82 -8.11 8.46
N HIS A 46 -2.02 -8.75 7.60
CA HIS A 46 -2.10 -8.61 6.16
C HIS A 46 -2.04 -9.95 5.42
N VAL A 47 -2.56 -9.93 4.19
CA VAL A 47 -2.51 -11.04 3.25
C VAL A 47 -2.35 -10.52 1.82
N PHE A 48 -1.42 -11.10 1.08
CA PHE A 48 -1.32 -11.04 -0.37
C PHE A 48 -2.14 -12.20 -0.97
N SER A 49 -3.09 -11.89 -1.85
CA SER A 49 -3.90 -12.85 -2.59
C SER A 49 -3.45 -12.90 -4.04
N LEU A 50 -3.13 -14.10 -4.53
CA LEU A 50 -2.78 -14.38 -5.92
C LEU A 50 -3.55 -15.61 -6.41
N ASP A 51 -4.56 -15.41 -7.25
CA ASP A 51 -5.50 -16.48 -7.62
C ASP A 51 -6.07 -17.16 -6.35
N ASP A 52 -5.87 -18.47 -6.18
CA ASP A 52 -6.28 -19.22 -5.00
C ASP A 52 -5.21 -19.24 -3.87
N LEU A 53 -4.03 -18.66 -4.11
CA LEU A 53 -2.91 -18.65 -3.16
C LEU A 53 -2.94 -17.41 -2.26
N ARG A 54 -2.50 -17.59 -1.02
CA ARG A 54 -2.45 -16.52 0.00
C ARG A 54 -1.11 -16.55 0.74
N PHE A 55 -0.52 -15.37 0.94
CA PHE A 55 0.76 -15.18 1.62
C PHE A 55 0.65 -14.03 2.61
N GLY A 56 1.13 -14.15 3.85
CA GLY A 56 1.01 -13.08 4.83
C GLY A 56 1.34 -13.56 6.23
N ASN A 57 0.60 -13.05 7.22
CA ASN A 57 0.65 -13.65 8.56
C ASN A 57 0.18 -15.12 8.48
N PRO A 58 1.04 -16.10 8.79
CA PRO A 58 0.78 -17.48 8.43
C PRO A 58 -0.37 -18.07 9.24
N VAL A 59 -1.29 -18.74 8.56
CA VAL A 59 -2.43 -19.44 9.14
C VAL A 59 -2.56 -20.79 8.45
N LYS A 60 -2.73 -21.86 9.22
CA LYS A 60 -2.97 -23.19 8.67
C LYS A 60 -4.04 -23.91 9.47
N ASN A 61 -5.22 -24.05 8.88
CA ASN A 61 -6.32 -24.84 9.41
C ASN A 61 -7.07 -25.55 8.26
N ASP A 62 -8.15 -26.27 8.58
CA ASP A 62 -8.87 -27.10 7.60
C ASP A 62 -9.55 -26.31 6.47
N THR A 63 -9.77 -25.00 6.64
CA THR A 63 -10.51 -24.15 5.69
C THR A 63 -9.68 -23.04 5.06
N LEU A 64 -8.53 -22.70 5.64
CA LEU A 64 -7.69 -21.58 5.23
C LEU A 64 -6.21 -21.93 5.39
N VAL A 65 -5.47 -21.68 4.31
CA VAL A 65 -4.01 -21.70 4.28
C VAL A 65 -3.53 -20.32 3.84
N ILE A 66 -2.71 -19.69 4.69
CA ILE A 66 -1.93 -18.50 4.39
C ILE A 66 -0.47 -18.90 4.62
N GLU A 67 0.30 -18.94 3.55
CA GLU A 67 1.73 -19.23 3.60
C GLU A 67 2.51 -18.02 4.14
N ASP A 68 3.71 -18.25 4.68
CA ASP A 68 4.52 -17.20 5.27
C ASP A 68 5.13 -16.29 4.18
N ASP A 69 4.82 -15.00 4.22
CA ASP A 69 5.31 -14.03 3.23
C ASP A 69 6.81 -13.72 3.36
N ARG A 70 7.46 -14.19 4.43
CA ARG A 70 8.91 -14.11 4.64
C ARG A 70 9.68 -15.15 3.83
N ASP A 71 9.00 -16.17 3.32
CA ASP A 71 9.59 -17.28 2.56
C ASP A 71 9.28 -17.22 1.06
N VAL A 72 8.63 -16.14 0.59
CA VAL A 72 8.22 -15.98 -0.82
C VAL A 72 8.69 -14.64 -1.39
N THR A 73 9.30 -14.67 -2.58
CA THR A 73 9.71 -13.48 -3.34
C THR A 73 8.78 -13.15 -4.50
N LEU A 74 8.85 -11.93 -5.03
CA LEU A 74 8.10 -11.54 -6.23
C LEU A 74 8.43 -12.40 -7.46
N SER A 75 9.66 -12.90 -7.57
CA SER A 75 10.04 -13.84 -8.64
C SER A 75 9.40 -15.22 -8.48
N ASP A 76 9.21 -15.71 -7.26
CA ASP A 76 8.58 -17.03 -7.02
C ASP A 76 7.10 -17.04 -7.44
N LEU A 77 6.49 -15.86 -7.48
CA LEU A 77 5.10 -15.66 -7.91
C LEU A 77 4.92 -15.53 -9.43
N ASP A 78 5.99 -15.55 -10.24
CA ASP A 78 5.95 -15.29 -11.68
C ASP A 78 5.25 -13.94 -12.04
N MET A 79 5.40 -12.91 -11.19
CA MET A 79 4.66 -11.64 -11.34
C MET A 79 4.86 -10.95 -12.70
N GLY A 80 5.95 -11.24 -13.42
CA GLY A 80 6.17 -10.72 -14.77
C GLY A 80 5.24 -11.29 -15.86
N GLN A 81 4.48 -12.36 -15.56
CA GLN A 81 3.56 -13.03 -16.49
C GLN A 81 2.11 -13.06 -15.99
N ARG A 82 1.84 -12.54 -14.78
CA ARG A 82 0.51 -12.59 -14.13
C ARG A 82 -0.22 -11.25 -14.20
N HIS A 83 -1.54 -11.31 -14.01
CA HIS A 83 -2.43 -10.15 -14.13
C HIS A 83 -2.34 -9.18 -12.94
N GLY A 84 -2.06 -9.67 -11.72
CA GLY A 84 -1.96 -8.82 -10.54
C GLY A 84 -1.94 -9.62 -9.24
N LEU A 85 -1.64 -8.93 -8.15
CA LEU A 85 -1.60 -9.39 -6.77
C LEU A 85 -2.42 -8.40 -5.95
N VAL A 86 -3.31 -8.88 -5.08
CA VAL A 86 -4.08 -7.99 -4.20
C VAL A 86 -3.52 -8.08 -2.79
N TYR A 87 -3.13 -6.95 -2.22
CA TYR A 87 -2.75 -6.83 -0.82
C TYR A 87 -3.95 -6.40 0.01
N HIS A 88 -4.26 -7.18 1.04
CA HIS A 88 -5.29 -6.91 2.03
C HIS A 88 -4.62 -6.55 3.36
N TYR A 89 -5.11 -5.52 4.02
CA TYR A 89 -4.64 -5.09 5.33
C TYR A 89 -5.83 -4.88 6.27
N ASP A 90 -5.76 -5.54 7.43
CA ASP A 90 -6.83 -5.74 8.41
C ASP A 90 -7.98 -6.67 7.92
N PHE A 91 -8.50 -7.54 8.80
CA PHE A 91 -9.70 -8.35 8.55
C PHE A 91 -11.00 -7.57 8.85
N GLY A 92 -10.93 -6.29 9.25
CA GLY A 92 -12.03 -5.36 9.52
C GLY A 92 -12.37 -4.40 8.36
N GLU A 93 -12.41 -3.09 8.63
CA GLU A 93 -12.59 -1.97 7.67
C GLU A 93 -11.36 -1.86 6.73
N ALA A 94 -11.12 -2.94 6.00
CA ALA A 94 -9.85 -3.30 5.42
C ALA A 94 -9.45 -2.40 4.25
N TRP A 95 -8.17 -2.07 4.19
CA TRP A 95 -7.59 -1.46 2.99
C TRP A 95 -7.14 -2.55 2.01
N GLN A 96 -7.56 -2.40 0.75
CA GLN A 96 -7.13 -3.26 -0.35
C GLN A 96 -6.28 -2.46 -1.33
N VAL A 97 -5.14 -3.02 -1.71
CA VAL A 97 -4.22 -2.43 -2.68
C VAL A 97 -4.03 -3.40 -3.83
N ASP A 98 -4.46 -3.00 -5.03
CA ASP A 98 -4.18 -3.73 -6.26
C ASP A 98 -2.72 -3.48 -6.68
N ILE A 99 -1.98 -4.53 -7.00
CA ILE A 99 -0.56 -4.51 -7.33
C ILE A 99 -0.35 -5.24 -8.65
N HIS A 100 0.14 -4.55 -9.67
CA HIS A 100 0.49 -5.19 -10.94
C HIS A 100 1.83 -4.72 -11.49
N VAL A 101 2.49 -5.59 -12.25
CA VAL A 101 3.73 -5.24 -12.95
C VAL A 101 3.37 -4.44 -14.19
N GLU A 102 3.76 -3.17 -14.24
CA GLU A 102 3.64 -2.37 -15.47
C GLU A 102 4.77 -2.70 -16.45
N LYS A 103 6.00 -2.91 -15.94
CA LYS A 103 7.19 -3.16 -16.76
C LYS A 103 8.22 -4.02 -16.03
N THR A 104 8.88 -4.88 -16.78
CA THR A 104 10.14 -5.53 -16.37
C THR A 104 11.32 -4.75 -16.94
N LEU A 105 12.28 -4.44 -16.08
CA LEU A 105 13.39 -3.52 -16.36
C LEU A 105 14.73 -4.11 -15.89
N THR A 106 15.83 -3.62 -16.44
CA THR A 106 17.18 -3.93 -15.95
C THR A 106 17.50 -3.13 -14.70
N VAL A 107 18.24 -3.71 -13.75
CA VAL A 107 18.69 -3.00 -12.54
C VAL A 107 19.60 -1.84 -12.92
N GLU A 108 19.30 -0.65 -12.41
CA GLU A 108 20.10 0.55 -12.63
C GLU A 108 21.19 0.68 -11.55
N LYS A 109 22.43 0.98 -11.98
CA LYS A 109 23.53 1.20 -11.04
C LYS A 109 23.34 2.53 -10.31
N GLY A 110 23.54 2.53 -9.00
CA GLY A 110 23.46 3.73 -8.17
C GLY A 110 22.06 4.05 -7.62
N VAL A 111 21.03 3.35 -8.07
CA VAL A 111 19.67 3.47 -7.51
C VAL A 111 19.54 2.53 -6.29
N ARG A 112 18.99 3.07 -5.20
CA ARG A 112 18.60 2.28 -4.02
C ARG A 112 17.15 1.82 -4.21
N TYR A 113 16.90 0.55 -3.94
CA TYR A 113 15.57 -0.06 -4.02
C TYR A 113 15.10 -0.50 -2.61
N PRO A 114 13.78 -0.52 -2.33
CA PRO A 114 12.70 0.01 -3.18
C PRO A 114 12.78 1.53 -3.39
N ALA A 115 12.22 2.01 -4.50
CA ALA A 115 12.11 3.45 -4.79
C ALA A 115 10.73 3.78 -5.36
N CYS A 116 10.04 4.75 -4.77
CA CYS A 116 8.77 5.26 -5.28
C CYS A 116 9.06 6.39 -6.28
N ILE A 117 8.73 6.20 -7.55
CA ILE A 117 9.12 7.13 -8.63
C ILE A 117 7.97 8.00 -9.13
N ALA A 118 6.73 7.65 -8.79
CA ALA A 118 5.55 8.44 -9.09
C ALA A 118 4.41 8.04 -8.16
N GLY A 119 3.41 8.90 -8.02
CA GLY A 119 2.23 8.66 -7.22
C GLY A 119 1.32 9.87 -7.23
N GLU A 120 0.08 9.67 -6.81
CA GLU A 120 -0.88 10.76 -6.60
C GLU A 120 -1.57 10.56 -5.26
N ARG A 121 -1.84 11.68 -4.58
CA ARG A 121 -2.57 11.79 -3.32
C ARG A 121 -1.92 11.14 -2.12
N MET A 122 -2.30 11.58 -0.93
CA MET A 122 -1.88 10.95 0.32
C MET A 122 -2.64 9.62 0.47
N GLY A 123 -2.10 8.68 1.24
CA GLY A 123 -2.85 7.47 1.61
C GLY A 123 -4.10 7.84 2.41
N PRO A 124 -5.13 6.98 2.44
CA PRO A 124 -6.20 7.14 3.42
C PRO A 124 -5.63 6.93 4.83
N PRO A 125 -6.05 7.71 5.84
CA PRO A 125 -5.65 7.46 7.22
C PRO A 125 -6.10 6.06 7.62
N GLU A 126 -5.20 5.29 8.24
CA GLU A 126 -5.45 3.87 8.55
C GLU A 126 -6.75 3.65 9.32
N ASP A 127 -6.98 4.47 10.36
CA ASP A 127 -8.10 4.34 11.29
C ASP A 127 -9.32 5.24 10.96
N CYS A 128 -9.46 5.72 9.71
CA CYS A 128 -10.60 6.60 9.38
C CYS A 128 -11.95 5.85 9.29
N GLY A 129 -11.99 4.53 9.51
CA GLY A 129 -13.21 3.73 9.48
C GLY A 129 -13.56 3.17 8.10
N GLY A 130 -12.55 2.91 7.26
CA GLY A 130 -12.72 2.24 5.97
C GLY A 130 -13.07 3.16 4.81
N LEU A 131 -13.44 2.55 3.68
CA LEU A 131 -13.58 3.24 2.39
C LEU A 131 -14.73 4.26 2.37
N GLU A 132 -15.89 3.89 2.92
CA GLU A 132 -17.07 4.77 2.93
C GLU A 132 -16.80 6.00 3.82
N ALA A 133 -16.32 5.77 5.04
CA ALA A 133 -15.95 6.84 5.97
C ALA A 133 -14.83 7.73 5.40
N PHE A 134 -13.89 7.17 4.64
CA PHE A 134 -12.88 7.96 3.95
C PHE A 134 -13.48 8.93 2.91
N HIS A 135 -14.46 8.49 2.12
CA HIS A 135 -15.15 9.38 1.17
C HIS A 135 -15.98 10.44 1.87
N ASP A 136 -16.69 10.06 2.93
CA ASP A 136 -17.45 11.00 3.76
C ASP A 136 -16.52 12.05 4.37
N MET A 137 -15.39 11.63 4.95
CA MET A 137 -14.34 12.52 5.45
C MET A 137 -13.86 13.50 4.37
N LEU A 138 -13.54 13.01 3.15
CA LEU A 138 -13.13 13.88 2.04
C LEU A 138 -14.19 14.89 1.60
N ALA A 139 -15.48 14.56 1.77
CA ALA A 139 -16.57 15.49 1.53
C ALA A 139 -16.65 16.53 2.66
N CYS A 140 -16.65 16.09 3.92
CA CYS A 140 -16.77 16.94 5.10
C CYS A 140 -15.66 17.98 5.21
N ILE A 141 -14.39 17.63 4.91
CA ILE A 141 -13.28 18.59 5.01
C ILE A 141 -13.35 19.74 3.99
N LYS A 142 -14.22 19.62 2.97
CA LYS A 142 -14.50 20.72 2.02
C LYS A 142 -15.53 21.71 2.56
N GLU A 143 -16.19 21.39 3.67
CA GLU A 143 -17.19 22.19 4.37
C GLU A 143 -16.74 22.49 5.81
N PRO A 144 -15.59 23.19 6.01
CA PRO A 144 -14.99 23.45 7.33
C PRO A 144 -15.87 24.30 8.26
N GLU A 145 -16.91 24.93 7.74
CA GLU A 145 -17.91 25.67 8.51
C GLU A 145 -18.94 24.76 9.22
N THR A 146 -19.04 23.49 8.85
CA THR A 146 -19.90 22.51 9.53
C THR A 146 -19.23 21.94 10.79
N ASP A 147 -20.02 21.43 11.74
CA ASP A 147 -19.46 20.78 12.94
C ASP A 147 -18.63 19.55 12.56
N LEU A 148 -19.18 18.68 11.71
CA LEU A 148 -18.48 17.48 11.22
C LEU A 148 -17.21 17.81 10.42
N GLY A 149 -17.22 18.86 9.59
CA GLY A 149 -16.03 19.30 8.86
C GLY A 149 -14.90 19.72 9.80
N ARG A 150 -15.23 20.45 10.88
CA ARG A 150 -14.24 20.82 11.92
C ARG A 150 -13.71 19.61 12.67
N GLU A 151 -14.59 18.70 13.08
CA GLU A 151 -14.19 17.48 13.80
C GLU A 151 -13.21 16.65 12.98
N TRP A 152 -13.47 16.45 11.68
CA TRP A 152 -12.54 15.74 10.80
C TRP A 152 -11.22 16.47 10.61
N ILE A 153 -11.22 17.79 10.41
CA ILE A 153 -9.99 18.58 10.26
C ILE A 153 -9.14 18.52 11.54
N GLU A 154 -9.77 18.60 12.71
CA GLU A 154 -9.09 18.47 14.00
C GLU A 154 -8.49 17.07 14.17
N TRP A 155 -9.26 16.02 13.86
CA TRP A 155 -8.81 14.63 13.97
C TRP A 155 -7.66 14.31 13.00
N LEU A 156 -7.74 14.78 11.76
CA LEU A 156 -6.71 14.59 10.73
C LEU A 156 -5.40 15.32 11.07
N GLY A 157 -5.51 16.46 11.75
CA GLY A 157 -4.38 17.31 12.05
C GLY A 157 -3.80 18.05 10.84
N PRO A 158 -2.80 18.92 11.06
CA PRO A 158 -2.30 19.85 10.04
C PRO A 158 -1.48 19.18 8.93
N ASP A 159 -0.96 17.98 9.16
CA ASP A 159 -0.03 17.29 8.25
C ASP A 159 -0.75 16.45 7.18
N TYR A 160 -2.07 16.28 7.29
CA TYR A 160 -2.85 15.53 6.31
C TYR A 160 -3.27 16.42 5.13
N HIS A 161 -2.74 16.10 3.95
CA HIS A 161 -3.05 16.81 2.71
C HIS A 161 -3.48 15.80 1.64
N PRO A 162 -4.80 15.52 1.48
CA PRO A 162 -5.28 14.40 0.67
C PRO A 162 -4.88 14.50 -0.81
N GLU A 163 -4.65 15.71 -1.32
CA GLU A 163 -4.27 15.96 -2.71
C GLU A 163 -2.76 15.74 -2.99
N VAL A 164 -1.93 15.61 -1.94
CA VAL A 164 -0.46 15.64 -2.07
C VAL A 164 0.15 14.24 -1.97
N CYS A 165 0.99 13.88 -2.94
CA CYS A 165 1.89 12.73 -2.83
C CYS A 165 3.35 13.20 -2.72
N ASP A 166 3.91 13.19 -1.51
CA ASP A 166 5.30 13.60 -1.27
C ASP A 166 6.27 12.43 -1.51
N LEU A 167 6.75 12.32 -2.75
CA LEU A 167 7.73 11.31 -3.14
C LEU A 167 9.06 11.45 -2.37
N ALA A 168 9.45 12.65 -1.95
CA ALA A 168 10.69 12.85 -1.21
C ALA A 168 10.58 12.28 0.20
N LYS A 169 9.47 12.58 0.91
CA LYS A 169 9.15 12.00 2.23
C LYS A 169 9.09 10.48 2.15
N ILE A 170 8.35 9.94 1.18
CA ILE A 170 8.22 8.49 0.97
C ILE A 170 9.60 7.84 0.76
N ASN A 171 10.41 8.34 -0.18
CA ASN A 171 11.72 7.74 -0.43
C ASN A 171 12.71 7.94 0.72
N GLN A 172 12.58 9.01 1.51
CA GLN A 172 13.36 9.18 2.73
C GLN A 172 13.00 8.11 3.77
N ALA A 173 11.72 7.79 3.93
CA ALA A 173 11.26 6.71 4.81
C ALA A 173 11.69 5.33 4.30
N LEU A 174 11.57 5.06 2.99
CA LEU A 174 12.02 3.79 2.38
C LEU A 174 13.53 3.54 2.58
N ARG A 175 14.35 4.59 2.68
CA ARG A 175 15.79 4.46 3.00
C ARG A 175 16.06 3.99 4.43
N LYS A 176 15.08 4.08 5.33
CA LYS A 176 15.18 3.58 6.71
C LYS A 176 14.87 2.09 6.81
N LEU A 177 14.14 1.52 5.85
CA LEU A 177 14.08 0.07 5.70
C LEU A 177 15.52 -0.44 5.46
N GLY A 178 16.02 -1.25 6.40
CA GLY A 178 17.38 -1.80 6.41
C GLY A 178 17.73 -2.52 5.10
N LYS A 179 18.97 -2.89 4.83
CA LYS A 179 19.25 -3.64 3.58
C LYS A 179 18.57 -4.99 3.57
#